data_AF-A0A8J7PB11-F1
#
_entry.id   AF-A0A8J7PB11-F1
#
_cell.length_a   1.000
_cell.length_b   1.000
_cell.length_c   1.000
_cell.angle_alpha   90.00
_cell.angle_beta   90.00
_cell.angle_gamma   90.00
#
_symmetry.space_group_name_H-M   'P 1'
#
loop_
_entity.id
_entity.type
_entity.pdbx_description
1 polymer ?
#
loop_
_entity_poly.entity_id
_entity_poly.type
_entity_poly.pdbx_seq_one_letter_code
_entity_poly.pdbx_strand_id
1 'polypeptide(L)'
;MRRTVKKIIDGDTFIVNRKIGNTNRIRLARVNAPEKYRYGGKKATNRLRGLIGGKTVTIIPVGRSYGRIVAQVRHRRRSINRRLRR
;
A
#
# COMPACT_ATOMS: atom_id res chain seq x y z
N MET A 1 -7.34 -4.40 -10.72
CA MET A 1 -7.67 -5.73 -10.11
C MET A 1 -7.99 -5.59 -8.62
N ARG A 2 -8.75 -6.51 -8.01
CA ARG A 2 -9.10 -6.47 -6.58
C ARG A 2 -8.33 -7.52 -5.76
N ARG A 3 -7.82 -7.13 -4.58
CA ARG A 3 -7.10 -8.00 -3.65
C ARG A 3 -7.37 -7.63 -2.20
N THR A 4 -7.33 -8.62 -1.32
CA THR A 4 -7.49 -8.41 0.13
C THR A 4 -6.13 -8.13 0.76
N VAL A 5 -6.05 -7.09 1.58
CA VAL A 5 -4.82 -6.73 2.29
C VAL A 5 -4.63 -7.67 3.48
N LYS A 6 -3.54 -8.45 3.46
CA LYS A 6 -3.20 -9.40 4.51
C LYS A 6 -2.36 -8.76 5.62
N LYS A 7 -1.40 -7.90 5.26
CA LYS A 7 -0.45 -7.30 6.21
C LYS A 7 0.02 -5.93 5.74
N ILE A 8 0.18 -4.98 6.67
CA ILE A 8 0.86 -3.71 6.43
C ILE A 8 2.31 -3.82 6.90
N ILE A 9 3.27 -3.46 6.06
CA ILE A 9 4.70 -3.52 6.39
C ILE A 9 5.15 -2.20 7.01
N ASP A 10 4.89 -1.10 6.30
CA ASP A 10 5.29 0.28 6.63
C ASP A 10 4.26 1.28 6.06
N GLY A 11 4.60 2.57 5.97
CA GLY A 11 3.67 3.65 5.62
C GLY A 11 3.19 3.66 4.16
N ASP A 12 3.84 2.90 3.27
CA ASP A 12 3.50 2.84 1.85
C ASP A 12 3.51 1.42 1.26
N THR A 13 3.96 0.41 2.00
CA THR A 13 4.08 -0.96 1.55
C THR A 13 3.14 -1.91 2.31
N PHE A 14 2.43 -2.75 1.57
CA PHE A 14 1.54 -3.79 2.12
C PHE A 14 1.62 -5.09 1.33
N ILE A 15 1.11 -6.16 1.94
CA ILE A 15 1.01 -7.51 1.37
C ILE A 15 -0.44 -7.83 1.10
N VAL A 16 -0.71 -8.41 -0.07
CA VAL A 16 -2.02 -8.94 -0.45
C VAL A 16 -2.12 -10.45 -0.26
N ASN A 17 -3.36 -10.94 -0.17
CA ASN A 17 -3.68 -12.35 0.03
C ASN A 17 -3.24 -13.27 -1.12
N ARG A 18 -3.19 -12.78 -2.36
CA ARG A 18 -2.75 -13.53 -3.54
C ARG A 18 -1.73 -12.72 -4.34
N LYS A 19 -0.74 -13.40 -4.91
CA LYS A 19 0.27 -12.77 -5.77
C LYS A 19 -0.38 -12.07 -6.97
N ILE A 20 0.28 -11.02 -7.43
CA ILE A 20 0.00 -10.31 -8.67
C ILE A 20 1.28 -10.47 -9.51
N GLY A 21 1.20 -11.25 -10.58
CA GLY A 21 2.41 -11.78 -11.22
C GLY A 21 3.25 -12.54 -10.19
N ASN A 22 4.51 -12.12 -10.01
CA ASN A 22 5.48 -12.88 -9.21
C ASN A 22 5.58 -12.44 -7.75
N THR A 23 4.84 -11.40 -7.34
CA THR A 23 4.94 -10.81 -5.98
C THR A 23 3.58 -10.55 -5.37
N ASN A 24 3.51 -10.59 -4.04
CA ASN A 24 2.35 -10.15 -3.26
C ASN A 24 2.61 -8.82 -2.52
N ARG A 25 3.77 -8.19 -2.74
CA ARG A 25 4.17 -6.95 -2.10
C ARG A 25 3.85 -5.77 -2.99
N ILE A 26 3.07 -4.84 -2.46
CA ILE A 26 2.56 -3.67 -3.17
C ILE A 26 3.07 -2.41 -2.47
N ARG A 27 3.68 -1.51 -3.23
CA ARG A 27 4.09 -0.16 -2.81
C ARG A 27 3.13 0.86 -3.41
N LEU A 28 2.68 1.81 -2.62
CA LEU A 28 1.85 2.90 -3.09
C LEU A 28 2.65 3.83 -4.01
N ALA A 29 2.15 4.01 -5.24
CA ALA A 29 2.72 4.96 -6.18
C ALA A 29 2.62 6.40 -5.65
N ARG A 30 3.69 7.19 -5.82
CA ARG A 30 3.72 8.64 -5.50
C ARG A 30 3.35 8.96 -4.04
N VAL A 31 3.61 8.04 -3.11
CA VAL A 31 3.50 8.26 -1.66
C VAL A 31 4.92 8.26 -1.09
N ASN A 32 5.38 9.42 -0.64
CA ASN A 32 6.62 9.54 0.11
C ASN A 32 6.34 9.23 1.59
N ALA A 33 6.31 7.94 1.93
CA ALA A 33 6.27 7.56 3.34
C ALA A 33 7.69 7.58 3.91
N PRO A 34 7.92 8.21 5.07
CA PRO A 34 9.18 8.03 5.80
C PRO A 34 9.32 6.54 6.17
N GLU A 35 10.55 6.02 6.09
CA GLU A 35 10.83 4.64 6.47
C GLU A 35 10.37 4.35 7.90
N LYS A 36 10.00 3.10 8.16
CA LYS A 36 9.37 2.64 9.41
C LYS A 36 10.11 3.06 10.68
N TYR A 37 11.43 3.24 10.61
CA TYR A 37 12.33 3.57 11.70
C TYR A 37 12.64 5.08 11.84
N ARG A 38 12.19 5.91 10.90
CA ARG A 38 12.26 7.38 11.04
C ARG A 38 11.07 7.91 11.84
N TYR A 39 11.28 9.03 12.52
CA TYR A 39 10.25 9.73 13.29
C TYR A 39 8.96 9.91 12.44
N GLY A 40 7.85 9.32 12.89
CA GLY A 40 6.57 9.32 12.16
C GLY A 40 6.24 8.08 11.31
N GLY A 41 7.17 7.12 11.15
CA GLY A 41 6.94 5.86 10.42
C GLY A 41 5.84 4.99 11.03
N LYS A 42 5.76 4.93 12.36
CA LYS A 42 4.68 4.22 13.09
C LYS A 42 3.31 4.86 12.84
N LYS A 43 3.23 6.21 12.80
CA LYS A 43 1.99 6.96 12.49
C LYS A 43 1.54 6.71 11.06
N ALA A 44 2.45 6.72 10.09
CA ALA A 44 2.15 6.40 8.69
C ALA A 44 1.66 4.94 8.52
N THR A 45 2.34 3.99 9.16
CA THR A 45 1.95 2.56 9.16
C THR A 45 0.56 2.37 9.77
N ASN A 46 0.28 2.98 10.92
CA ASN A 46 -1.03 2.88 11.57
C ASN A 46 -2.13 3.54 10.74
N ARG A 47 -1.85 4.67 10.09
CA ARG A 47 -2.80 5.33 9.18
C ARG A 47 -3.12 4.42 7.99
N LEU A 48 -2.12 3.84 7.33
CA LEU A 48 -2.35 2.89 6.23
C LEU A 48 -3.14 1.66 6.72
N ARG A 49 -2.81 1.12 7.90
CA ARG A 49 -3.53 0.00 8.52
C ARG A 49 -5.00 0.31 8.77
N GLY A 50 -5.34 1.47 9.35
CA GLY A 50 -6.74 1.85 9.55
C GLY A 50 -7.50 2.06 8.24
N LEU A 51 -6.81 2.54 7.19
CA LEU A 51 -7.42 2.74 5.88
C LEU A 51 -7.78 1.43 5.19
N ILE A 52 -6.83 0.49 5.10
CA ILE A 52 -6.96 -0.69 4.23
C ILE A 52 -6.65 -2.05 4.86
N GLY A 53 -6.18 -2.12 6.11
CA GLY A 53 -5.85 -3.39 6.77
C GLY A 53 -7.06 -4.32 6.81
N GLY A 54 -6.90 -5.55 6.30
CA GLY A 54 -7.97 -6.54 6.20
C GLY A 54 -9.03 -6.28 5.11
N LYS A 55 -8.95 -5.15 4.38
CA LYS A 55 -9.98 -4.77 3.41
C LYS A 55 -9.62 -5.21 1.99
N THR A 56 -10.65 -5.33 1.15
CA THR A 56 -10.47 -5.54 -0.30
C THR A 56 -10.25 -4.21 -1.00
N VAL A 57 -9.08 -4.04 -1.63
CA VAL A 57 -8.70 -2.83 -2.36
C VAL A 57 -8.59 -3.11 -3.86
N THR A 58 -8.79 -2.07 -4.65
CA THR A 58 -8.50 -2.08 -6.09
C THR A 58 -7.08 -1.58 -6.31
N ILE A 59 -6.28 -2.41 -6.97
CA ILE A 59 -4.88 -2.17 -7.30
C ILE A 59 -4.78 -1.96 -8.80
N ILE A 60 -4.17 -0.84 -9.18
CA ILE A 60 -3.86 -0.45 -10.55
C ILE A 60 -2.33 -0.36 -10.62
N PRO A 61 -1.65 -1.42 -11.10
CA PRO A 61 -0.20 -1.42 -11.26
C PRO A 61 0.23 -0.29 -12.20
N VAL A 62 1.29 0.42 -11.84
CA VAL A 62 1.91 1.46 -12.67
C VAL A 62 3.40 1.21 -12.92
N GLY A 63 3.99 0.21 -12.24
CA GLY A 63 5.39 -0.15 -12.43
C GLY A 63 5.88 -1.17 -11.41
N ARG A 64 7.20 -1.36 -11.36
CA ARG A 64 7.88 -2.24 -10.40
C ARG A 64 9.09 -1.52 -9.80
N SER A 65 9.40 -1.83 -8.55
CA SER A 65 10.55 -1.28 -7.84
C SER A 65 11.01 -2.27 -6.77
N TYR A 66 12.29 -2.65 -6.78
CA TYR A 66 12.93 -3.55 -5.80
C TYR A 66 12.07 -4.80 -5.45
N GLY A 67 11.57 -5.51 -6.47
CA GLY A 67 10.75 -6.72 -6.30
C GLY A 67 9.29 -6.49 -5.84
N ARG A 68 8.85 -5.23 -5.76
CA ARG A 68 7.49 -4.82 -5.39
C ARG A 68 6.77 -4.28 -6.61
N ILE A 69 5.45 -4.47 -6.65
CA ILE A 69 4.60 -3.76 -7.61
C ILE A 69 4.33 -2.37 -7.06
N VAL A 70 4.59 -1.35 -7.88
CA VAL A 70 4.20 0.03 -7.60
C VAL A 70 2.82 0.24 -8.18
N ALA A 71 1.86 0.69 -7.37
CA ALA A 71 0.46 0.78 -7.79
C ALA A 71 -0.30 1.98 -7.22
N GLN A 72 -1.29 2.43 -7.99
CA GLN A 72 -2.38 3.25 -7.46
C GLN A 72 -3.41 2.33 -6.80
N VAL A 73 -3.78 2.66 -5.56
CA VAL A 73 -4.67 1.86 -4.73
C VAL A 73 -5.90 2.66 -4.37
N ARG A 74 -7.06 2.04 -4.56
CA ARG A 74 -8.36 2.61 -4.22
C ARG A 74 -9.09 1.67 -3.29
N HIS A 75 -9.74 2.24 -2.28
CA HIS A 75 -10.69 1.52 -1.45
C HIS A 75 -12.06 2.17 -1.65
N ARG A 76 -13.03 1.40 -2.14
CA ARG A 76 -14.32 1.92 -2.62
C ARG A 76 -14.07 3.04 -3.65
N ARG A 77 -14.69 4.22 -3.47
CA ARG A 77 -14.53 5.39 -4.35
C ARG A 77 -13.32 6.29 -4.01
N ARG A 78 -12.56 5.98 -2.94
CA ARG A 78 -11.49 6.85 -2.43
C ARG A 78 -10.10 6.37 -2.85
N SER A 79 -9.24 7.28 -3.32
CA SER A 79 -7.82 7.01 -3.56
C SER A 79 -7.06 6.95 -2.23
N ILE A 80 -6.36 5.84 -1.97
CA ILE A 80 -5.55 5.68 -0.76
C ILE A 80 -4.25 6.45 -0.89
N ASN A 81 -3.65 6.45 -2.10
CA ASN A 81 -2.44 7.21 -2.38
C ASN A 81 -2.63 8.69 -2.03
N ARG A 82 -3.72 9.33 -2.48
CA ARG A 82 -4.01 10.74 -2.15
C ARG A 82 -4.23 10.98 -0.66
N ARG A 83 -4.83 10.03 0.06
CA ARG A 83 -5.05 10.18 1.52
C ARG A 83 -3.79 10.04 2.35
N LEU A 84 -2.70 9.55 1.75
CA LEU A 84 -1.41 9.34 2.41
C LEU A 84 -0.31 10.24 1.87
N ARG A 85 -0.52 10.92 0.72
CA ARG A 85 0.31 12.07 0.33
C ARG A 85 0.24 13.10 1.46
N ARG A 86 1.42 13.47 1.95
CA ARG A 86 1.64 14.71 2.69
C ARG A 86 2.02 15.78 1.68
#